data_AF-A0AAC9LFP4-F1
#
_entry.id   AF-A0AAC9LFP4-F1
#
_cell.length_a   1.000
_cell.length_b   1.000
_cell.length_c   1.000
_cell.angle_alpha   90.00
_cell.angle_beta   90.00
_cell.angle_gamma   90.00
#
_symmetry.space_group_name_H-M   'P 1'
#
loop_
_entity.id
_entity.type
_entity.pdbx_description
1 polymer ?
#
loop_
_entity_poly.entity_id
_entity_poly.type
_entity_poly.pdbx_seq_one_letter_code
_entity_poly.pdbx_strand_id
1 'polypeptide(L)'
;MDLLVWVSGGVLLLLGAVAPVAGRWWAGRGTAGAEARARSRYERLGHQVDLLAAAETSGADRASAGAVQARRARERWNSTGAILATASSTEEFRLAERTAEEGLSLVVQARNAARSRR
;
A
#
# COMPACT_ATOMS: atom_id res chain seq x y z
N MET A 1 -21.68 3.53 53.94
CA MET A 1 -21.03 4.30 52.86
C MET A 1 -20.17 3.38 51.96
N ASP A 2 -20.27 2.07 52.15
CA ASP A 2 -19.37 1.06 51.60
C ASP A 2 -19.75 0.62 50.19
N LEU A 3 -21.04 0.66 49.85
CA LEU A 3 -21.54 0.26 48.53
C LEU A 3 -21.05 1.18 47.40
N LEU A 4 -20.95 2.50 47.66
CA LEU A 4 -20.48 3.50 46.70
C LEU A 4 -18.98 3.37 46.39
N VAL A 5 -18.19 2.97 47.38
CA VAL A 5 -16.74 2.70 47.23
C VAL A 5 -16.51 1.44 46.40
N TRP A 6 -17.32 0.40 46.62
CA TRP A 6 -17.23 -0.84 45.84
C TRP A 6 -17.66 -0.66 44.38
N VAL A 7 -18.73 0.10 44.12
CA VAL A 7 -19.17 0.41 42.76
C VAL A 7 -18.16 1.29 42.02
N SER A 8 -17.61 2.33 42.68
CA SER A 8 -16.60 3.20 42.04
C SER A 8 -15.26 2.49 41.81
N GLY A 9 -14.80 1.66 42.75
CA GLY A 9 -13.57 0.86 42.61
C GLY A 9 -13.68 -0.22 41.53
N GLY A 10 -14.82 -0.92 41.44
CA GLY A 10 -15.07 -1.93 40.42
C GLY A 10 -15.13 -1.35 38.99
N VAL A 11 -15.72 -0.16 38.83
CA VAL A 11 -15.76 0.55 37.54
C VAL A 11 -14.38 1.00 37.09
N LEU A 12 -13.53 1.51 37.99
CA LEU A 12 -12.15 1.90 37.64
C LEU A 12 -11.30 0.69 37.22
N LEU A 13 -11.46 -0.46 37.88
CA LEU A 13 -10.76 -1.70 37.51
C LEU A 13 -11.20 -2.23 36.14
N LEU A 14 -12.50 -2.17 35.84
CA LEU A 14 -13.02 -2.52 34.51
C LEU A 14 -12.48 -1.58 33.42
N LEU A 15 -12.45 -0.26 33.65
CA LEU A 15 -11.85 0.67 32.69
C LEU A 15 -10.33 0.45 32.52
N GLY A 16 -9.61 0.18 33.61
CA GLY A 16 -8.17 -0.09 33.60
C GLY A 16 -7.79 -1.38 32.86
N ALA A 17 -8.64 -2.41 32.94
CA ALA A 17 -8.42 -3.68 32.26
C ALA A 17 -8.86 -3.66 30.78
N VAL A 18 -9.87 -2.87 30.41
CA VAL A 18 -10.38 -2.78 29.04
C VAL A 18 -9.51 -1.90 28.15
N ALA A 19 -8.89 -0.85 28.69
CA ALA A 19 -8.02 0.07 27.94
C ALA A 19 -6.86 -0.61 27.16
N PRO A 20 -6.06 -1.54 27.75
CA PRO A 20 -4.97 -2.19 27.03
C PRO A 20 -5.46 -3.16 25.93
N VAL A 21 -6.60 -3.82 26.13
CA VAL A 21 -7.20 -4.73 25.14
C VAL A 21 -7.77 -3.95 23.96
N ALA A 22 -8.46 -2.83 24.24
CA ALA A 22 -8.95 -1.94 23.20
C ALA A 22 -7.78 -1.42 22.35
N GLY A 23 -6.74 -0.85 22.96
CA GLY A 23 -5.57 -0.30 22.24
C GLY A 23 -4.93 -1.30 21.27
N ARG A 24 -4.76 -2.56 21.70
CA ARG A 24 -4.22 -3.65 20.87
C ARG A 24 -5.14 -4.03 19.71
N TRP A 25 -6.46 -3.95 19.91
CA TRP A 25 -7.45 -4.23 18.87
C TRP A 25 -7.51 -3.12 17.80
N TRP A 26 -7.42 -1.86 18.20
CA TRP A 26 -7.35 -0.72 17.27
C TRP A 26 -6.03 -0.72 16.45
N ALA A 27 -4.91 -1.03 17.11
CA ALA A 27 -3.60 -1.14 16.44
C ALA A 27 -3.57 -2.27 15.38
N GLY A 28 -4.18 -3.42 15.68
CA GLY A 28 -4.29 -4.53 14.74
C GLY A 28 -5.12 -4.18 13.49
N ARG A 29 -6.22 -3.43 13.65
CA ARG A 29 -7.02 -2.95 12.52
C ARG A 29 -6.30 -1.95 11.63
N GLY A 30 -5.52 -1.05 12.22
CA GLY A 30 -4.72 -0.08 11.46
C GLY A 30 -3.75 -0.78 10.51
N THR A 31 -3.11 -1.84 11.01
CA THR A 31 -2.15 -2.63 10.24
C THR A 31 -2.82 -3.44 9.13
N ALA A 32 -3.88 -4.19 9.44
CA ALA A 32 -4.62 -4.97 8.43
C ALA A 32 -5.22 -4.08 7.32
N GLY A 33 -5.72 -2.89 7.68
CA GLY A 33 -6.23 -1.93 6.71
C GLY A 33 -5.13 -1.36 5.79
N ALA A 34 -3.97 -1.03 6.34
CA ALA A 34 -2.83 -0.57 5.55
C ALA A 34 -2.28 -1.67 4.62
N GLU A 35 -2.18 -2.89 5.13
CA GLU A 35 -1.76 -4.07 4.37
C GLU A 35 -2.68 -4.33 3.17
N ALA A 36 -4.00 -4.32 3.39
CA ALA A 36 -4.98 -4.54 2.32
C ALA A 36 -4.90 -3.47 1.22
N ARG A 37 -4.72 -2.19 1.59
CA ARG A 37 -4.54 -1.11 0.60
C ARG A 37 -3.25 -1.29 -0.17
N ALA A 38 -2.14 -1.57 0.51
CA ALA A 38 -0.84 -1.77 -0.12
C ALA A 38 -0.86 -2.93 -1.12
N ARG A 39 -1.42 -4.09 -0.74
CA ARG A 39 -1.59 -5.22 -1.67
C ARG A 39 -2.51 -4.87 -2.84
N SER A 40 -3.63 -4.21 -2.60
CA SER A 40 -4.53 -3.77 -3.67
C SER A 40 -3.81 -2.86 -4.69
N ARG A 41 -2.97 -1.93 -4.23
CA ARG A 41 -2.18 -1.08 -5.14
C ARG A 41 -1.08 -1.85 -5.86
N TYR A 42 -0.41 -2.78 -5.19
CA TYR A 42 0.60 -3.65 -5.79
C TYR A 42 0.02 -4.48 -6.96
N GLU A 43 -1.11 -5.15 -6.74
CA GLU A 43 -1.79 -5.95 -7.78
C GLU A 43 -2.24 -5.07 -8.96
N ARG A 44 -2.81 -3.90 -8.66
CA ARG A 44 -3.18 -2.93 -9.70
C ARG A 44 -1.98 -2.47 -10.51
N LEU A 45 -0.85 -2.18 -9.87
CA LEU A 45 0.37 -1.78 -10.54
C LEU A 45 0.91 -2.92 -11.42
N GLY A 46 0.97 -4.15 -10.90
CA GLY A 46 1.40 -5.33 -11.64
C GLY A 46 0.59 -5.52 -12.92
N HIS A 47 -0.75 -5.48 -12.80
CA HIS A 47 -1.64 -5.57 -13.96
C HIS A 47 -1.35 -4.48 -15.01
N GLN A 48 -1.09 -3.24 -14.59
CA GLN A 48 -0.78 -2.15 -15.53
C GLN A 48 0.60 -2.32 -16.19
N VAL A 49 1.60 -2.82 -15.46
CA VAL A 49 2.93 -3.12 -15.99
C VAL A 49 2.85 -4.23 -17.04
N ASP A 50 2.05 -5.27 -16.80
CA ASP A 50 1.84 -6.36 -17.77
C ASP A 50 1.19 -5.85 -19.06
N LEU A 51 0.18 -4.97 -18.94
CA LEU A 51 -0.45 -4.34 -20.10
C LEU A 51 0.54 -3.46 -20.90
N LEU A 52 1.42 -2.73 -20.22
CA LEU A 52 2.47 -1.95 -20.90
C LEU A 52 3.46 -2.86 -21.62
N ALA A 53 3.91 -3.94 -20.97
CA ALA A 53 4.82 -4.91 -21.59
C ALA A 53 4.21 -5.52 -22.86
N ALA A 54 2.92 -5.88 -22.85
CA ALA A 54 2.22 -6.39 -24.03
C ALA A 54 2.11 -5.34 -25.16
N ALA A 55 1.95 -4.06 -24.81
CA ALA A 55 1.91 -2.98 -25.78
C ALA A 55 3.29 -2.71 -26.42
N GLU A 56 4.38 -2.86 -25.67
CA GLU A 56 5.74 -2.67 -26.18
C GLU A 56 6.12 -3.70 -27.26
N THR A 57 5.71 -4.96 -27.08
CA THR A 57 5.94 -6.04 -28.06
C THR A 57 5.27 -5.78 -29.41
N SER A 58 4.27 -4.88 -29.46
CA SER A 58 3.50 -4.56 -30.67
C SER A 58 4.09 -3.41 -31.50
N GLY A 59 5.32 -2.96 -31.21
CA GLY A 59 6.07 -2.02 -32.05
C GLY A 59 6.43 -0.69 -31.40
N ALA A 60 6.54 -0.62 -30.06
CA ALA A 60 7.02 0.59 -29.41
C ALA A 60 8.55 0.71 -29.51
N ASP A 61 9.03 1.90 -29.86
CA ASP A 61 10.45 2.25 -29.83
C ASP A 61 11.01 2.17 -28.40
N ARG A 62 11.92 1.20 -28.17
CA ARG A 62 12.51 0.90 -26.86
C ARG A 62 13.36 2.04 -26.28
N ALA A 63 13.79 3.00 -27.10
CA ALA A 63 14.52 4.19 -26.65
C ALA A 63 13.60 5.38 -26.30
N SER A 64 12.28 5.22 -26.44
CA SER A 64 11.34 6.31 -26.20
C SER A 64 11.25 6.72 -24.73
N ALA A 65 10.91 7.99 -24.47
CA ALA A 65 10.58 8.47 -23.13
C ALA A 65 9.49 7.61 -22.46
N GLY A 66 8.55 7.06 -23.24
CA GLY A 66 7.54 6.12 -22.75
C GLY A 66 8.13 4.82 -22.22
N ALA A 67 9.07 4.20 -22.95
CA ALA A 67 9.75 2.98 -22.53
C ALA A 67 10.58 3.18 -21.26
N VAL A 68 11.23 4.35 -21.09
CA VAL A 68 11.96 4.69 -19.85
C VAL A 68 11.00 4.74 -18.65
N GLN A 69 9.83 5.37 -18.79
CA GLN A 69 8.85 5.41 -17.71
C GLN A 69 8.22 4.03 -17.43
N ALA A 70 7.96 3.23 -18.47
CA ALA A 70 7.45 1.86 -18.32
C ALA A 70 8.44 0.98 -17.54
N ARG A 71 9.74 1.07 -17.85
CA ARG A 71 10.79 0.39 -17.10
C ARG A 71 10.81 0.83 -15.62
N ARG A 72 10.78 2.14 -15.35
CA ARG A 72 10.75 2.65 -13.97
C ARG A 72 9.49 2.20 -13.22
N ALA A 73 8.33 2.13 -13.88
CA ALA A 73 7.11 1.60 -13.28
C ALA A 73 7.29 0.12 -12.87
N ARG A 74 7.93 -0.69 -13.71
CA ARG A 74 8.27 -2.09 -13.40
C ARG A 74 9.27 -2.21 -12.25
N GLU A 75 10.27 -1.33 -12.18
CA GLU A 75 11.20 -1.25 -11.05
C GLU A 75 10.45 -0.93 -9.75
N ARG A 76 9.50 0.02 -9.78
CA ARG A 76 8.66 0.34 -8.61
C ARG A 76 7.77 -0.84 -8.21
N TRP A 77 7.20 -1.57 -9.17
CA TRP A 77 6.43 -2.78 -8.88
C TRP A 77 7.26 -3.82 -8.14
N ASN A 78 8.47 -4.11 -8.63
CA ASN A 78 9.39 -5.04 -7.97
C ASN A 78 9.75 -4.57 -6.55
N SER A 79 10.07 -3.27 -6.38
CA SER A 79 10.37 -2.70 -5.07
C SER A 79 9.20 -2.78 -4.11
N THR A 80 7.97 -2.47 -4.56
CA THR A 80 6.76 -2.63 -3.75
C THR A 80 6.59 -4.09 -3.31
N GLY A 81 6.79 -5.05 -4.22
CA GLY A 81 6.73 -6.47 -3.90
C GLY A 81 7.76 -6.88 -2.85
N ALA A 82 9.00 -6.38 -2.97
CA ALA A 82 10.05 -6.62 -2.00
C ALA A 82 9.72 -6.04 -0.61
N ILE A 83 9.19 -4.82 -0.55
CA ILE A 83 8.74 -4.20 0.71
C ILE A 83 7.60 -5.03 1.31
N LEU A 84 6.61 -5.43 0.53
CA LEU A 84 5.48 -6.24 1.00
C LEU A 84 5.89 -7.61 1.53
N ALA A 85 6.94 -8.21 0.96
CA ALA A 85 7.45 -9.51 1.40
C ALA A 85 8.04 -9.48 2.82
N THR A 86 8.54 -8.32 3.26
CA THR A 86 9.15 -8.15 4.60
C THR A 86 8.34 -7.26 5.54
N ALA A 87 7.30 -6.59 5.05
CA ALA A 87 6.50 -5.65 5.83
C ALA A 87 5.74 -6.36 6.96
N SER A 88 5.84 -5.80 8.16
CA SER A 88 5.17 -6.28 9.37
C SER A 88 4.44 -5.17 10.13
N SER A 89 4.64 -3.91 9.74
CA SER A 89 4.10 -2.73 10.40
C SER A 89 3.25 -1.85 9.48
N THR A 90 2.37 -1.05 10.08
CA THR A 90 1.54 -0.09 9.35
C THR A 90 2.37 0.87 8.49
N GLU A 91 3.53 1.32 8.96
CA GLU A 91 4.35 2.29 8.20
C GLU A 91 5.06 1.64 7.02
N GLU A 92 5.51 0.39 7.15
CA GLU A 92 6.07 -0.37 6.02
C GLU A 92 4.99 -0.64 4.95
N PHE A 93 3.77 -0.97 5.35
CA PHE A 93 2.66 -1.10 4.40
C PHE A 93 2.33 0.23 3.71
N ARG A 94 2.36 1.35 4.43
CA ARG A 94 2.20 2.68 3.80
C ARG A 94 3.34 3.02 2.85
N LEU A 95 4.57 2.63 3.18
CA LEU A 95 5.72 2.79 2.28
C LEU A 95 5.52 1.98 0.99
N ALA A 96 5.06 0.73 1.10
CA ALA A 96 4.71 -0.10 -0.05
C ALA A 96 3.59 0.55 -0.89
N GLU A 97 2.54 1.06 -0.24
CA GLU A 97 1.43 1.79 -0.90
C GLU A 97 1.94 3.01 -1.68
N ARG A 98 2.73 3.88 -1.06
CA ARG A 98 3.33 5.06 -1.72
C ARG A 98 4.21 4.67 -2.91
N THR A 99 5.04 3.64 -2.74
CA THR A 99 5.91 3.14 -3.81
C THR A 99 5.09 2.61 -5.00
N ALA A 100 3.96 1.94 -4.71
CA ALA A 100 3.05 1.47 -5.74
C ALA A 100 2.35 2.63 -6.47
N GLU A 101 1.97 3.68 -5.74
CA GLU A 101 1.39 4.91 -6.31
C GLU A 101 2.36 5.65 -7.22
N GLU A 102 3.62 5.77 -6.83
CA GLU A 102 4.69 6.29 -7.70
C GLU A 102 4.76 5.49 -9.00
N GLY A 103 4.78 4.15 -8.90
CA GLY A 103 4.74 3.25 -10.06
C GLY A 103 3.54 3.51 -10.97
N LEU A 104 2.34 3.64 -10.41
CA LEU A 104 1.12 3.91 -11.17
C LEU A 104 1.17 5.26 -11.88
N SER A 105 1.77 6.28 -11.27
CA SER A 105 1.98 7.58 -11.91
C SER A 105 2.90 7.48 -13.13
N LEU A 106 3.93 6.63 -13.06
CA LEU A 106 4.87 6.37 -14.15
C LEU A 106 4.19 5.63 -15.31
N VAL A 107 3.27 4.69 -15.02
CA VAL A 107 2.44 4.05 -16.05
C VAL A 107 1.62 5.08 -16.83
N VAL A 108 0.99 6.03 -16.12
CA VAL A 108 0.20 7.10 -16.75
C VAL A 108 1.09 7.96 -17.66
N GLN A 109 2.27 8.35 -17.16
CA GLN A 109 3.25 9.10 -17.95
C GLN A 109 3.69 8.32 -19.20
N ALA A 110 3.99 7.03 -19.07
CA ALA A 110 4.37 6.16 -20.18
C ALA A 110 3.27 6.12 -21.25
N ARG A 111 2.01 5.92 -20.84
CA ARG A 111 0.86 5.89 -21.74
C ARG A 111 0.64 7.22 -22.46
N ASN A 112 0.79 8.33 -21.74
CA ASN A 112 0.63 9.66 -22.32
C ASN A 112 1.72 9.96 -23.36
N ALA A 113 2.98 9.60 -23.07
CA ALA A 113 4.09 9.74 -24.01
C ALA A 113 3.92 8.87 -25.27
N ALA A 114 3.28 7.71 -25.15
CA ALA A 114 2.95 6.86 -26.29
C ALA A 114 1.83 7.47 -27.16
N ARG A 115 0.84 8.13 -26.53
CA ARG A 115 -0.26 8.80 -27.25
C ARG A 115 0.19 10.04 -28.00
N SER A 116 1.09 10.85 -27.44
CA SER A 116 1.58 12.07 -28.09
C SER A 116 2.44 11.83 -29.33
N ARG A 117 2.80 10.57 -29.62
CA ARG A 117 3.57 10.17 -30.82
C ARG A 117 2.71 9.62 -31.96
N ARG A 118 1.41 9.37 -31.72
CA ARG A 118 0.46 8.99 -32.78
C ARG A 118 -0.14 10.24 -33.40
#